data_AF-A0A1I2V304-F1
#
_entry.id   AF-A0A1I2V304-F1
#
_cell.length_a   1.000
_cell.length_b   1.000
_cell.length_c   1.000
_cell.angle_alpha   90.00
_cell.angle_beta   90.00
_cell.angle_gamma   90.00
#
_symmetry.space_group_name_H-M   'P 1'
#
loop_
_entity.id
_entity.type
_entity.pdbx_description
1 polymer ?
#
loop_
_entity_poly.entity_id
_entity_poly.type
_entity_poly.pdbx_seq_one_letter_code
_entity_poly.pdbx_strand_id
1 'polypeptide(L)'
;MRTLTLQRYGFIERYPVSCEQLTHIAQEPWHFRYVGYPHSELMRETQLTLEEYTDYLKRFPYNGIHLQFQLAKRSFEICYVPVLSDKLVHVEIPEKTLYQISGNNVDGFVVTLWGNPV
;
A
#
# COMPACT_ATOMS: atom_id res chain seq x y z
N MET A 1 25.58 -12.52 7.87
CA MET A 1 24.74 -12.64 6.65
C MET A 1 23.56 -11.67 6.77
N ARG A 2 23.24 -10.92 5.71
CA ARG A 2 22.02 -10.10 5.66
C ARG A 2 20.95 -10.91 4.91
N THR A 3 19.88 -11.29 5.58
CA THR A 3 18.70 -11.87 4.93
C THR A 3 17.96 -10.75 4.20
N LEU A 4 17.85 -10.86 2.88
CA LEU A 4 17.05 -9.97 2.05
C LEU A 4 15.65 -10.56 1.94
N THR A 5 14.65 -9.89 2.52
CA THR A 5 13.25 -10.27 2.39
C THR A 5 12.65 -9.52 1.20
N LEU A 6 11.86 -10.21 0.37
CA LEU A 6 11.25 -9.66 -0.86
C LEU A 6 10.43 -8.39 -0.59
N GLN A 7 9.83 -8.31 0.59
CA GLN A 7 9.03 -7.19 1.04
C GLN A 7 9.84 -5.90 1.17
N ARG A 8 11.14 -5.97 1.48
CA ARG A 8 12.02 -4.79 1.49
C ARG A 8 12.21 -4.16 0.11
N TYR A 9 11.87 -4.90 -0.94
CA TYR A 9 11.99 -4.50 -2.33
C TYR A 9 10.64 -4.29 -3.01
N GLY A 10 9.54 -4.25 -2.27
CA GLY A 10 8.22 -3.94 -2.81
C GLY A 10 7.39 -5.14 -3.25
N PHE A 11 7.82 -6.38 -2.97
CA PHE A 11 7.13 -7.59 -3.41
C PHE A 11 6.41 -8.31 -2.27
N ILE A 12 5.23 -8.87 -2.59
CA ILE A 12 4.47 -9.77 -1.72
C ILE A 12 4.25 -11.11 -2.42
N GLU A 13 4.08 -12.19 -1.66
CA GLU A 13 3.44 -13.40 -2.16
C GLU A 13 1.96 -13.09 -2.37
N ARG A 14 1.45 -13.28 -3.58
CA ARG A 14 0.13 -12.78 -3.96
C ARG A 14 -1.01 -13.65 -3.48
N TYR A 15 -0.77 -14.97 -3.42
CA TYR A 15 -1.76 -15.99 -3.06
C TYR A 15 -1.20 -16.90 -1.96
N PRO A 16 -1.09 -16.39 -0.71
CA PRO A 16 -0.63 -17.19 0.41
C PRO A 16 -1.67 -18.25 0.81
N VAL A 17 -1.21 -19.23 1.59
CA VAL A 17 -2.07 -20.29 2.16
C VAL A 17 -3.29 -19.66 2.84
N SER A 18 -4.46 -20.29 2.73
CA SER A 18 -5.72 -19.93 3.40
C SER A 18 -6.43 -18.65 2.95
N CYS A 19 -5.94 -17.97 1.92
CA CYS A 19 -6.59 -16.77 1.37
C CYS A 19 -7.53 -17.06 0.17
N GLU A 20 -7.71 -18.33 -0.20
CA GLU A 20 -8.48 -18.75 -1.39
C GLU A 20 -9.94 -18.26 -1.40
N GLN A 21 -10.54 -18.12 -0.22
CA GLN A 21 -11.92 -17.62 -0.09
C GLN A 21 -12.07 -16.15 -0.52
N LEU A 22 -11.00 -15.36 -0.40
CA LEU A 22 -10.97 -13.94 -0.76
C LEU A 22 -10.39 -13.72 -2.16
N THR A 23 -9.31 -14.43 -2.49
CA THR A 23 -8.60 -14.27 -3.77
C THR A 23 -9.23 -15.06 -4.92
N HIS A 24 -10.06 -16.05 -4.59
CA HIS A 24 -10.60 -17.06 -5.50
C HIS A 24 -9.53 -17.89 -6.24
N ILE A 25 -8.29 -17.86 -5.76
CA ILE A 25 -7.13 -18.50 -6.38
C ILE A 25 -6.45 -19.37 -5.32
N ALA A 26 -6.14 -20.61 -5.70
CA ALA A 26 -5.43 -21.55 -4.85
C ALA A 26 -4.04 -21.03 -4.47
N GLN A 27 -3.40 -21.60 -3.45
CA GLN A 27 -2.05 -21.19 -3.09
C GLN A 27 -1.08 -21.29 -4.28
N GLU A 28 -0.37 -20.20 -4.58
CA GLU A 28 0.67 -20.16 -5.62
C GLU A 28 1.99 -19.61 -5.03
N PRO A 29 2.84 -20.44 -4.40
CA PRO A 29 4.06 -19.99 -3.74
C PRO A 29 5.12 -19.40 -4.70
N TRP A 30 4.91 -19.50 -6.02
CA TRP A 30 5.74 -18.90 -7.06
C TRP A 30 5.25 -17.52 -7.52
N HIS A 31 4.03 -17.11 -7.14
CA HIS A 31 3.41 -15.88 -7.64
C HIS A 31 3.71 -14.70 -6.73
N PHE A 32 4.60 -13.82 -7.18
CA PHE A 32 4.94 -12.58 -6.48
C PHE A 32 4.38 -11.37 -7.19
N ARG A 33 3.83 -10.43 -6.42
CA ARG A 33 3.28 -9.17 -6.92
C ARG A 33 4.10 -8.01 -6.38
N TYR A 34 4.54 -7.13 -7.28
CA TYR A 34 5.07 -5.82 -6.89
C TYR A 34 3.92 -4.88 -6.48
N VAL A 35 3.96 -4.40 -5.24
CA VAL A 35 3.04 -3.40 -4.67
C VAL A 35 3.78 -2.12 -4.24
N GLY A 36 5.11 -2.12 -4.30
CA GLY A 36 5.95 -1.00 -3.89
C GLY A 36 6.24 -0.99 -2.39
N TYR A 37 7.36 -0.36 -2.03
CA TYR A 37 7.71 -0.06 -0.65
C TYR A 37 7.12 1.30 -0.27
N PRO A 38 6.53 1.49 0.93
CA PRO A 38 6.52 0.59 2.09
C PRO A 38 5.35 -0.40 2.14
N HIS A 39 4.45 -0.39 1.15
CA HIS A 39 3.20 -1.18 1.16
C HIS A 39 3.44 -2.67 1.40
N SER A 40 4.44 -3.25 0.75
CA SER A 40 4.82 -4.66 0.92
C SER A 40 5.23 -5.02 2.35
N GLU A 41 5.89 -4.12 3.09
CA GLU A 41 6.23 -4.34 4.49
C GLU A 41 5.00 -4.18 5.39
N LEU A 42 4.14 -3.21 5.08
CA LEU A 42 2.90 -3.02 5.82
C LEU A 42 1.97 -4.23 5.70
N MET A 43 1.83 -4.77 4.48
CA MET A 43 1.08 -6.01 4.23
C MET A 43 1.70 -7.22 4.95
N ARG A 44 3.04 -7.28 5.04
CA ARG A 44 3.73 -8.33 5.80
C ARG A 44 3.43 -8.27 7.30
N GLU A 45 3.44 -7.07 7.89
CA GLU A 45 3.19 -6.88 9.32
C GLU A 45 1.72 -7.09 9.70
N THR A 46 0.81 -6.72 8.80
CA THR A 46 -0.63 -6.87 9.00
C THR A 46 -1.18 -8.21 8.53
N GLN A 47 -0.39 -8.99 7.79
CA GLN A 47 -0.78 -10.26 7.15
C GLN A 47 -1.99 -10.13 6.20
N LEU A 48 -2.17 -8.95 5.59
CA LEU A 48 -3.28 -8.69 4.67
C LEU A 48 -2.94 -9.14 3.24
N THR A 49 -3.93 -9.73 2.57
CA THR A 49 -3.95 -9.88 1.11
C THR A 49 -4.02 -8.52 0.41
N LEU A 50 -3.84 -8.47 -0.91
CA LEU A 50 -3.94 -7.21 -1.67
C LEU A 50 -5.36 -6.64 -1.62
N GLU A 51 -6.37 -7.50 -1.66
CA GLU A 51 -7.79 -7.15 -1.51
C GLU A 51 -8.05 -6.52 -0.16
N GLU A 52 -7.70 -7.21 0.94
CA GLU A 52 -7.88 -6.69 2.29
C GLU A 52 -7.06 -5.43 2.54
N TYR A 53 -5.86 -5.34 1.97
CA TYR A 53 -5.04 -4.14 2.07
C TYR A 53 -5.67 -2.95 1.36
N THR A 54 -6.26 -3.19 0.18
CA THR A 54 -6.97 -2.15 -0.58
C THR A 54 -8.15 -1.61 0.23
N ASP A 55 -8.94 -2.48 0.86
CA ASP A 55 -10.06 -2.06 1.72
C ASP A 55 -9.59 -1.43 3.03
N TYR A 56 -8.50 -1.94 3.63
CA TYR A 56 -7.89 -1.36 4.82
C TYR A 56 -7.46 0.10 4.60
N LEU A 57 -6.84 0.40 3.45
CA LEU A 57 -6.40 1.75 3.12
C LEU A 57 -7.56 2.76 2.98
N LYS A 58 -8.75 2.31 2.62
CA LYS A 58 -9.94 3.20 2.52
C LYS A 58 -10.33 3.81 3.87
N ARG A 59 -9.87 3.25 4.98
CA ARG A 59 -10.07 3.79 6.34
C ARG A 59 -9.27 5.07 6.61
N PHE A 60 -8.34 5.43 5.73
CA PHE A 60 -7.44 6.57 5.88
C PHE A 60 -7.63 7.58 4.74
N PRO A 61 -8.76 8.31 4.70
CA PRO A 61 -9.05 9.22 3.59
C PRO A 61 -8.14 10.46 3.60
N TYR A 62 -7.87 11.02 2.42
CA TYR A 62 -7.04 12.22 2.22
C TYR A 62 -7.51 13.46 3.01
N ASN A 63 -8.83 13.63 3.20
CA ASN A 63 -9.37 14.71 4.01
C ASN A 63 -9.60 14.31 5.49
N GLY A 64 -8.85 13.32 5.98
CA GLY A 64 -9.03 12.75 7.32
C GLY A 64 -7.72 12.30 7.95
N ILE A 65 -7.77 11.22 8.72
CA ILE A 65 -6.59 10.67 9.38
C ILE A 65 -5.81 9.84 8.36
N HIS A 66 -4.54 10.18 8.18
CA HIS A 66 -3.62 9.42 7.33
C HIS A 66 -2.97 8.29 8.11
N LEU A 67 -2.69 7.19 7.41
CA LEU A 67 -1.94 6.07 7.97
C LEU A 67 -0.47 6.48 8.10
N GLN A 68 0.00 6.55 9.33
CA GLN A 68 1.41 6.78 9.64
C GLN A 68 2.13 5.44 9.79
N PHE A 69 3.22 5.26 9.05
CA PHE A 69 4.03 4.05 9.12
C PHE A 69 5.50 4.42 9.23
N GLN A 70 6.24 3.76 10.12
CA GLN A 70 7.67 4.03 10.32
C GLN A 70 8.46 2.74 10.16
N LEU A 71 9.47 2.76 9.29
CA LEU A 71 10.35 1.63 9.08
C LEU A 71 11.76 2.09 8.74
N ALA A 72 12.76 1.49 9.38
CA ALA A 72 14.19 1.74 9.12
C ALA A 72 14.58 3.24 9.10
N LYS A 73 14.09 4.01 10.10
CA LYS A 73 14.32 5.46 10.25
C LYS A 73 13.69 6.34 9.15
N ARG A 74 12.73 5.81 8.40
CA ARG A 74 11.90 6.61 7.49
C ARG A 74 10.46 6.56 7.95
N SER A 75 9.78 7.70 7.86
CA SER A 75 8.33 7.78 8.05
C SER A 75 7.63 7.83 6.69
N PHE A 76 6.43 7.29 6.66
CA PHE A 76 5.54 7.25 5.52
C PHE A 76 4.18 7.68 5.97
N GLU A 77 3.55 8.50 5.16
CA GLU A 77 2.17 8.89 5.32
C GLU A 77 1.39 8.38 4.11
N ILE A 78 0.35 7.60 4.36
CA ILE A 78 -0.43 6.94 3.32
C ILE A 78 -1.89 7.35 3.48
N CYS A 79 -2.52 7.77 2.39
CA CYS A 79 -3.94 8.09 2.37
C CYS A 79 -4.63 7.66 1.08
N TYR A 80 -5.93 7.46 1.19
CA TYR A 80 -6.84 7.09 0.12
C TYR A 80 -7.63 8.29 -0.38
N VAL A 81 -7.70 8.43 -1.70
CA VAL A 81 -8.43 9.48 -2.39
C VAL A 81 -9.55 8.82 -3.21
N PRO A 82 -10.82 8.92 -2.78
CA PRO A 82 -11.94 8.35 -3.52
C PRO A 82 -12.23 9.14 -4.80
N VAL A 83 -12.65 8.42 -5.85
CA VAL A 83 -13.10 8.96 -7.14
C VAL A 83 -14.54 8.51 -7.35
N LEU A 84 -15.48 9.36 -6.95
CA LEU A 84 -16.91 9.01 -6.87
C LEU A 84 -17.71 9.32 -8.16
N SER A 85 -17.06 9.78 -9.24
CA SER A 85 -17.68 10.09 -10.55
C SER A 85 -16.60 10.56 -11.54
N ASP A 86 -17.01 10.95 -12.75
CA ASP A 86 -16.16 11.57 -13.79
C ASP A 86 -15.61 12.98 -13.42
N LYS A 87 -15.68 13.36 -12.15
CA LYS A 87 -15.18 14.65 -11.67
C LYS A 87 -13.67 14.60 -11.48
N LEU A 88 -13.02 15.69 -11.86
CA LEU A 88 -11.61 15.92 -11.55
C LEU A 88 -11.41 15.94 -10.03
N VAL A 89 -10.44 15.16 -9.56
CA VAL A 89 -10.01 15.14 -8.16
C VAL A 89 -8.68 15.87 -8.06
N HIS A 90 -8.63 16.83 -7.15
CA HIS A 90 -7.43 17.60 -6.84
C HIS A 90 -6.82 17.09 -5.54
N VAL A 91 -5.51 16.84 -5.55
CA VAL A 91 -4.72 16.44 -4.39
C VAL A 91 -3.57 17.43 -4.26
N GLU A 92 -3.50 18.11 -3.12
CA GLU A 92 -2.40 18.99 -2.79
C GLU A 92 -1.31 18.20 -2.05
N ILE A 93 -0.09 18.29 -2.55
CA ILE A 93 1.10 17.63 -1.98
C ILE A 93 2.07 18.73 -1.56
N PRO A 94 2.63 18.70 -0.33
CA PRO A 94 3.59 19.69 0.11
C PRO A 94 4.82 19.77 -0.82
N GLU A 95 5.33 20.98 -1.02
CA GLU A 95 6.53 21.18 -1.83
C GLU A 95 7.73 20.41 -1.25
N LYS A 96 8.59 19.88 -2.14
CA LYS A 96 9.80 19.11 -1.78
C LYS A 96 9.54 17.79 -1.04
N THR A 97 8.30 17.31 -0.98
CA THR A 97 7.99 15.96 -0.51
C THR A 97 8.12 14.95 -1.65
N LEU A 98 8.86 13.87 -1.41
CA LEU A 98 8.86 12.72 -2.31
C LEU A 98 7.53 11.98 -2.13
N TYR A 99 6.85 11.67 -3.23
CA TYR A 99 5.56 11.01 -3.17
C TYR A 99 5.38 10.00 -4.30
N GLN A 100 4.42 9.11 -4.11
CA GLN A 100 3.93 8.19 -5.12
C GLN A 100 2.40 8.21 -5.11
N ILE A 101 1.80 8.05 -6.29
CA ILE A 101 0.36 7.92 -6.45
C ILE A 101 0.11 6.66 -7.29
N SER A 102 -0.79 5.80 -6.83
CA SER A 102 -1.23 4.62 -7.57
C SER A 102 -2.75 4.57 -7.57
N GLY A 103 -3.35 4.21 -8.70
CA GLY A 103 -4.74 3.74 -8.68
C GLY A 103 -4.85 2.48 -7.81
N ASN A 104 -6.00 2.30 -7.15
CA ASN A 104 -6.32 1.05 -6.46
C ASN A 104 -7.04 0.04 -7.38
N ASN A 105 -7.30 0.43 -8.63
CA ASN A 105 -8.01 -0.36 -9.64
C ASN A 105 -9.47 -0.70 -9.27
N VAL A 106 -10.09 0.09 -8.39
CA VAL A 106 -11.48 -0.07 -7.97
C VAL A 106 -12.22 1.27 -8.04
N ASP A 107 -11.86 2.21 -7.19
CA ASP A 107 -12.67 3.40 -6.89
C ASP A 107 -11.84 4.63 -6.47
N GLY A 108 -10.52 4.58 -6.57
CA GLY A 108 -9.70 5.75 -6.25
C GLY A 108 -8.19 5.56 -6.38
N PHE A 109 -7.46 6.43 -5.70
CA PHE A 109 -6.00 6.43 -5.67
C PHE A 109 -5.48 6.30 -4.24
N VAL A 110 -4.31 5.70 -4.09
CA VAL A 110 -3.50 5.71 -2.88
C VAL A 110 -2.35 6.67 -3.10
N VAL A 111 -2.18 7.61 -2.17
CA VAL A 111 -1.08 8.56 -2.12
C VAL A 111 -0.16 8.16 -0.98
N THR A 112 1.14 8.08 -1.28
CA THR A 112 2.18 7.74 -0.32
C THR A 112 3.20 8.87 -0.29
N LEU A 113 3.31 9.55 0.84
CA LEU A 113 4.30 10.58 1.09
C LEU A 113 5.47 9.98 1.86
N TRP A 114 6.68 10.32 1.43
CA TRP A 114 7.92 9.87 2.04
C TRP A 114 8.42 10.99 2.95
N GLY A 115 8.41 10.72 4.25
CA GLY A 115 8.95 11.64 5.25
C GLY A 115 10.48 11.70 5.20
N ASN A 116 11.02 12.77 5.78
CA ASN A 116 12.46 12.91 5.93
C ASN A 116 13.03 11.78 6.81
N PRO A 117 14.27 11.32 6.56
CA PRO A 117 14.94 10.38 7.45
C PRO A 117 15.01 10.95 8.87
N VAL A 118 14.64 10.15 9.87
CA VAL A 118 14.76 10.47 11.30
C VAL A 118 16.17 10.15 11.81
#